data_AF-A0A2U9B283-F1
#
_entry.id   AF-A0A2U9B283-F1
#
_cell.length_a   1.000
_cell.length_b   1.000
_cell.length_c   1.000
_cell.angle_alpha   90.00
_cell.angle_beta   90.00
_cell.angle_gamma   90.00
#
_symmetry.space_group_name_H-M   'P 1'
#
loop_
_entity.id
_entity.type
_entity.pdbx_description
1 polymer ?
#
loop_
_entity_poly.entity_id
_entity_poly.type
_entity_poly.pdbx_seq_one_letter_code
_entity_poly.pdbx_strand_id
1 'polypeptide(L)'
;MERRDTDFSILLATDSYKVPYAWGLRVAIALAGLRRSTAGRMGRREERAGAAETGGEVSFKSPNRRNVSRRPASRCSRPRRRFDRIKTEIKTVEGWRGATQLNEGRDKLMGPATLIKFHVCVFAVQSEPVFTCLAEVTHYKQYPPNTSKVYSYFECRETRTDPTKSRKVKYDKTVFYGLQYVLHKYLKGKVVTPEKIQEAKEVYREHFQDDVFNEKGWNYILDKYNGHLPIEIKAVPEGSVIPRGNVLFTVESTDPECYWLTNWVETILVQIWYPITVATNSREQKKILAKYLLETSGNLEGLEYKLHDFGYRGVSSQETAGIGASAHLVNFKGTDTVAGIGVIKKYYGTKDPVPGFSVPAAEHSTITAWGKDHEKDAFEHIIKQFPNVPVSIVSDSYDIYNACEKIWGEDLRELIVKRSANAPLVVRPDSGNPLDTVLKVLEILGKKFTPVENSKGFKVLPPYIRVIQGDGVDINTLQEIVEGMKEHRWSIENISFGSGGALLQKLTRDLLNCSFKCSYVVTNGLGVNVFKDPVADPNKRSKKGRLSLHRTQSGDFVTLEEGKGDLEEYGVDLLHTVFQNGKIVKTYTFDEVRDNAKLKENELEELLH
;
A
#
# COMPACT_ATOMS: atom_id res chain seq x y z
N MET A 1 22.56 -30.00 42.11
CA MET A 1 23.95 -29.90 42.63
C MET A 1 24.85 -30.06 41.42
N GLU A 2 25.65 -29.12 40.93
CA GLU A 2 26.14 -27.79 41.34
C GLU A 2 26.24 -26.93 40.06
N ARG A 3 25.51 -25.81 39.99
CA ARG A 3 26.03 -24.42 39.92
C ARG A 3 27.48 -24.25 39.48
N ARG A 4 27.66 -23.61 38.32
CA ARG A 4 28.66 -22.55 38.15
C ARG A 4 27.98 -21.32 37.55
N ASP A 5 28.12 -20.25 38.30
CA ASP A 5 27.61 -18.92 38.05
C ASP A 5 28.43 -18.22 36.96
N THR A 6 27.73 -17.57 36.04
CA THR A 6 28.24 -16.38 35.35
C THR A 6 27.10 -15.38 35.29
N ASP A 7 27.19 -14.39 36.17
CA ASP A 7 26.31 -13.22 36.26
C ASP A 7 26.30 -12.43 34.95
N PHE A 8 25.10 -12.22 34.39
CA PHE A 8 24.81 -11.10 33.51
C PHE A 8 23.61 -10.35 34.08
N SER A 9 23.91 -9.39 34.94
CA SER A 9 22.98 -8.36 35.41
C SER A 9 22.63 -7.42 34.25
N ILE A 10 21.43 -7.54 33.68
CA ILE A 10 20.85 -6.51 32.81
C ILE A 10 19.97 -5.62 33.67
N LEU A 11 20.47 -4.41 33.95
CA LEU A 11 19.71 -3.33 34.56
C LEU A 11 18.52 -2.96 33.66
N LEU A 12 17.33 -2.96 34.27
CA LEU A 12 16.17 -2.19 33.81
C LEU A 12 16.48 -0.70 33.98
N ALA A 13 16.78 -0.01 32.88
CA ALA A 13 16.85 1.45 32.85
C ALA A 13 15.54 2.01 32.30
N THR A 14 14.76 2.59 33.20
CA THR A 14 13.66 3.53 32.96
C THR A 14 14.18 4.83 32.33
N ASP A 15 13.44 5.33 31.34
CA ASP A 15 13.35 6.72 30.85
C ASP A 15 14.61 7.56 30.54
N SER A 16 14.44 8.37 29.49
CA SER A 16 15.20 9.58 29.10
C SER A 16 16.49 9.40 28.29
N TYR A 17 16.35 9.45 26.95
CA TYR A 17 17.42 9.89 26.04
C TYR A 17 17.01 11.18 25.33
N LYS A 18 17.54 12.30 25.81
CA LYS A 18 17.79 13.52 25.02
C LYS A 18 19.14 13.34 24.33
N VAL A 19 19.17 13.38 22.99
CA VAL A 19 20.42 13.50 22.23
C VAL A 19 20.49 14.91 21.60
N PRO A 20 21.61 15.64 21.67
CA PRO A 20 21.68 17.02 21.20
C PRO A 20 21.79 17.11 19.67
N TYR A 21 20.84 17.80 19.05
CA TYR A 21 20.87 18.23 17.66
C TYR A 21 21.98 19.28 17.44
N ALA A 22 23.18 18.87 17.04
CA ALA A 22 24.23 19.82 16.63
C ALA A 22 25.04 19.43 15.39
N TRP A 23 24.79 18.27 14.77
CA TRP A 23 25.55 17.82 13.59
C TRP A 23 24.79 17.83 12.26
N GLY A 24 23.45 17.99 12.28
CA GLY A 24 22.62 18.07 11.07
C GLY A 24 22.63 19.44 10.36
N LEU A 25 23.14 20.49 10.99
CA LEU A 25 22.99 21.87 10.51
C LEU A 25 24.04 22.28 9.45
N ARG A 26 25.18 21.57 9.36
CA ARG A 26 26.26 21.95 8.43
C ARG A 26 26.14 21.35 7.02
N VAL A 27 25.33 20.31 6.84
CA VAL A 27 25.14 19.65 5.52
C VAL A 27 24.00 20.29 4.71
N ALA A 28 22.95 20.78 5.37
CA ALA A 28 21.80 21.40 4.71
C ALA A 28 22.12 22.77 4.08
N ILE A 29 23.07 23.53 4.65
CA ILE A 29 23.46 24.85 4.12
C ILE A 29 24.30 24.74 2.84
N ALA A 30 25.00 23.63 2.62
CA ALA A 30 25.81 23.42 1.42
C ALA A 30 24.97 23.12 0.15
N LEU A 31 23.78 22.52 0.29
CA LEU A 31 22.93 22.14 -0.84
C LEU A 31 22.01 23.27 -1.34
N ALA A 32 21.74 24.27 -0.50
CA ALA A 32 20.93 25.44 -0.88
C ALA A 32 21.69 26.47 -1.74
N GLY A 33 23.03 26.46 -1.70
CA GLY A 33 23.89 27.37 -2.48
C GLY A 33 24.02 27.04 -3.97
N LEU A 34 23.62 25.83 -4.40
CA LEU A 34 23.84 25.34 -5.77
C LEU A 34 22.63 25.46 -6.71
N ARG A 35 21.50 26.04 -6.27
CA ARG A 35 20.28 26.23 -7.11
C ARG A 35 19.93 27.67 -7.45
N ARG A 36 20.89 28.61 -7.37
CA ARG A 36 20.71 29.99 -7.85
C ARG A 36 21.75 30.35 -8.92
N SER A 37 21.68 29.68 -10.07
CA SER A 37 22.24 30.22 -11.31
C SER A 37 21.52 29.64 -12.53
N THR A 38 20.26 30.03 -12.75
CA THR A 38 19.61 30.08 -14.09
C THR A 38 18.14 30.44 -13.92
N ALA A 39 17.83 31.73 -13.83
CA ALA A 39 16.51 32.27 -14.17
C ALA A 39 16.62 33.80 -14.28
N GLY A 40 16.92 34.28 -15.49
CA GLY A 40 16.93 35.70 -15.79
C GLY A 40 16.74 35.94 -17.28
N ARG A 41 15.58 36.52 -17.62
CA ARG A 41 15.17 37.28 -18.82
C ARG A 41 13.98 36.69 -19.58
N MET A 42 12.81 37.31 -19.45
CA MET A 42 12.31 38.32 -20.39
C MET A 42 10.97 38.87 -19.90
N GLY A 43 10.83 40.19 -19.99
CA GLY A 43 9.69 40.94 -19.49
C GLY A 43 8.59 41.21 -20.51
N ARG A 44 7.41 41.46 -19.94
CA ARG A 44 6.23 42.23 -20.36
C ARG A 44 6.21 42.90 -21.74
N ARG A 45 5.06 42.75 -22.40
CA ARG A 45 4.30 43.88 -22.99
C ARG A 45 2.81 43.68 -22.73
N GLU A 46 2.19 44.73 -22.21
CA GLU A 46 0.74 44.93 -22.09
C GLU A 46 0.16 45.38 -23.44
N GLU A 47 -1.11 45.07 -23.71
CA GLU A 47 -2.12 46.09 -24.05
C GLU A 47 -3.56 45.54 -23.98
N ARG A 48 -4.46 46.43 -23.54
CA ARG A 48 -5.92 46.35 -23.34
C ARG A 48 -6.62 46.22 -24.72
N ALA A 49 -7.92 45.98 -24.94
CA ALA A 49 -9.21 46.01 -24.25
C ALA A 49 -10.12 45.01 -25.05
N GLY A 50 -11.29 44.51 -24.65
CA GLY A 50 -12.46 45.16 -24.08
C GLY A 50 -13.72 44.39 -24.57
N ALA A 51 -14.59 44.04 -23.62
CA ALA A 51 -16.05 43.89 -23.65
C ALA A 51 -16.82 43.09 -24.73
N ALA A 52 -17.72 42.24 -24.20
CA ALA A 52 -19.13 42.00 -24.61
C ALA A 52 -19.37 41.31 -25.98
N GLU A 53 -20.37 40.47 -26.21
CA GLU A 53 -21.57 40.02 -25.50
C GLU A 53 -22.16 38.86 -26.33
N THR A 54 -22.90 37.93 -25.71
CA THR A 54 -24.04 37.14 -26.25
C THR A 54 -23.84 36.26 -27.51
N GLY A 55 -24.43 35.08 -27.68
CA GLY A 55 -25.55 34.40 -27.04
C GLY A 55 -26.20 33.55 -28.13
N GLY A 56 -26.49 32.27 -27.83
CA GLY A 56 -27.37 31.37 -28.60
C GLY A 56 -26.92 31.03 -30.04
N GLU A 57 -27.40 30.01 -30.72
CA GLU A 57 -28.27 28.87 -30.43
C GLU A 57 -28.07 27.98 -31.69
N VAL A 58 -27.79 26.70 -31.53
CA VAL A 58 -28.73 25.59 -31.85
C VAL A 58 -28.66 25.08 -33.29
N SER A 59 -28.54 23.74 -33.39
CA SER A 59 -29.19 22.87 -34.39
C SER A 59 -28.69 22.93 -35.84
N PHE A 60 -28.57 21.85 -36.61
CA PHE A 60 -28.69 20.40 -36.47
C PHE A 60 -28.41 19.85 -37.88
N LYS A 61 -28.25 18.53 -37.99
CA LYS A 61 -28.45 17.69 -39.19
C LYS A 61 -27.31 17.57 -40.21
N SER A 62 -26.71 16.38 -40.14
CA SER A 62 -26.17 15.56 -41.24
C SER A 62 -27.17 15.44 -42.43
N PRO A 63 -26.85 14.89 -43.63
CA PRO A 63 -26.15 13.62 -43.77
C PRO A 63 -25.30 13.39 -45.06
N ASN A 64 -24.58 12.26 -44.99
CA ASN A 64 -24.37 11.28 -46.07
C ASN A 64 -23.44 11.57 -47.26
N ARG A 65 -22.43 10.68 -47.31
CA ARG A 65 -22.18 9.65 -48.36
C ARG A 65 -21.07 9.89 -49.39
N ARG A 66 -20.28 8.81 -49.48
CA ARG A 66 -19.52 8.21 -50.60
C ARG A 66 -18.16 8.85 -50.89
N ASN A 67 -17.08 8.14 -50.54
CA ASN A 67 -16.38 7.13 -51.37
C ASN A 67 -15.94 7.69 -52.72
N VAL A 68 -14.61 7.71 -52.95
CA VAL A 68 -13.91 6.99 -54.04
C VAL A 68 -12.46 7.51 -54.16
N SER A 69 -11.53 6.64 -53.72
CA SER A 69 -10.33 6.17 -54.45
C SER A 69 -9.07 7.04 -54.71
N ARG A 70 -7.94 6.34 -54.53
CA ARG A 70 -6.67 6.33 -55.33
C ARG A 70 -5.60 7.41 -55.07
N ARG A 71 -4.63 7.02 -54.21
CA ARG A 71 -3.13 7.01 -54.31
C ARG A 71 -2.47 7.54 -55.63
N PRO A 72 -1.12 7.77 -55.70
CA PRO A 72 -0.09 8.10 -54.67
C PRO A 72 1.05 9.08 -55.14
N ALA A 73 1.99 9.35 -54.21
CA ALA A 73 3.46 9.51 -54.38
C ALA A 73 4.13 10.78 -54.98
N SER A 74 5.02 11.39 -54.19
CA SER A 74 6.43 11.79 -54.53
C SER A 74 7.01 12.60 -53.34
N ARG A 75 8.01 12.10 -52.58
CA ARG A 75 9.48 12.07 -52.75
C ARG A 75 10.15 13.44 -52.98
N CYS A 76 11.08 13.77 -52.06
CA CYS A 76 12.37 14.49 -52.17
C CYS A 76 12.53 15.50 -51.02
N SER A 77 13.69 15.79 -50.43
CA SER A 77 15.05 15.20 -50.39
C SER A 77 15.90 16.17 -49.53
N ARG A 78 16.76 15.67 -48.64
CA ARG A 78 17.92 16.41 -48.07
C ARG A 78 19.14 16.23 -48.98
N PRO A 79 20.14 17.15 -48.94
CA PRO A 79 21.49 16.81 -48.44
C PRO A 79 22.17 17.96 -47.62
N ARG A 80 22.97 17.73 -46.54
CA ARG A 80 24.45 17.45 -46.40
C ARG A 80 25.36 18.52 -47.05
N ARG A 81 26.52 19.02 -46.56
CA ARG A 81 27.54 18.90 -45.45
C ARG A 81 28.44 20.19 -45.56
N ARG A 82 29.26 20.67 -44.60
CA ARG A 82 30.65 20.22 -44.23
C ARG A 82 31.36 21.25 -43.27
N PHE A 83 32.14 20.74 -42.29
CA PHE A 83 33.53 21.11 -41.82
C PHE A 83 33.84 22.56 -41.34
N ASP A 84 34.72 22.90 -40.39
CA ASP A 84 35.61 22.27 -39.37
C ASP A 84 36.24 23.43 -38.55
N ARG A 85 36.52 23.26 -37.24
CA ARG A 85 37.78 23.64 -36.54
C ARG A 85 37.68 23.55 -35.01
N ILE A 86 38.61 22.80 -34.41
CA ILE A 86 38.97 22.75 -32.99
C ILE A 86 40.41 23.28 -32.85
N LYS A 87 40.70 24.03 -31.78
CA LYS A 87 42.03 24.09 -31.11
C LYS A 87 41.91 24.69 -29.70
N THR A 88 42.35 23.91 -28.68
CA THR A 88 43.10 24.24 -27.43
C THR A 88 42.59 25.36 -26.51
N GLU A 89 42.57 25.26 -25.16
CA GLU A 89 43.69 24.95 -24.25
C GLU A 89 43.19 24.80 -22.78
N ILE A 90 43.91 24.01 -21.96
CA ILE A 90 43.70 23.82 -20.50
C ILE A 90 44.60 24.81 -19.73
N LYS A 91 44.09 25.55 -18.73
CA LYS A 91 44.89 26.06 -17.59
C LYS A 91 44.09 26.17 -16.29
N THR A 92 44.81 25.80 -15.23
CA THR A 92 44.61 25.78 -13.78
C THR A 92 44.20 27.10 -13.13
N VAL A 93 43.50 27.04 -11.98
CA VAL A 93 43.26 28.20 -11.09
C VAL A 93 43.83 27.90 -9.69
N GLU A 94 44.87 28.66 -9.34
CA GLU A 94 45.38 28.84 -7.97
C GLU A 94 44.69 30.04 -7.28
N GLY A 95 44.78 30.04 -5.96
CA GLY A 95 43.92 30.77 -5.03
C GLY A 95 43.98 32.30 -5.06
N TRP A 96 42.98 32.91 -4.43
CA TRP A 96 43.04 34.28 -3.94
C TRP A 96 42.46 34.36 -2.52
N ARG A 97 43.34 34.77 -1.58
CA ARG A 97 43.02 35.27 -0.25
C ARG A 97 42.68 36.76 -0.35
N GLY A 98 41.69 37.19 0.46
CA GLY A 98 41.71 38.48 1.15
C GLY A 98 41.12 39.70 0.42
N ALA A 99 40.01 40.21 0.94
CA ALA A 99 39.81 41.65 1.17
C ALA A 99 38.57 41.87 2.06
N THR A 100 38.82 42.32 3.28
CA THR A 100 37.89 42.94 4.22
C THR A 100 37.66 44.41 3.87
N GLN A 101 36.39 44.87 3.88
CA GLN A 101 35.88 46.02 4.67
C GLN A 101 34.68 46.73 4.01
N LEU A 102 33.63 46.86 4.84
CA LEU A 102 32.71 47.99 5.02
C LEU A 102 31.88 48.51 3.83
N ASN A 103 30.56 48.32 3.94
CA ASN A 103 29.62 49.44 3.88
C ASN A 103 28.38 49.12 4.74
N GLU A 104 28.18 49.96 5.75
CA GLU A 104 26.97 50.05 6.57
C GLU A 104 25.82 50.65 5.77
N GLY A 105 24.59 50.25 6.11
CA GLY A 105 23.39 51.02 5.76
C GLY A 105 22.36 50.28 4.90
N ARG A 106 21.50 49.49 5.56
CA ARG A 106 20.03 49.63 5.53
C ARG A 106 19.39 48.45 6.26
N ASP A 107 19.01 48.71 7.51
CA ASP A 107 17.95 47.98 8.19
C ASP A 107 16.63 48.13 7.41
N LYS A 108 16.00 46.99 7.13
CA LYS A 108 14.55 46.84 7.12
C LYS A 108 14.18 45.36 7.28
N LEU A 109 13.92 45.01 8.54
CA LEU A 109 12.93 44.05 9.03
C LEU A 109 12.62 42.81 8.16
N MET A 110 13.15 41.67 8.58
CA MET A 110 12.45 40.38 8.51
C MET A 110 12.50 39.77 9.91
N GLY A 111 11.40 39.91 10.65
CA GLY A 111 11.28 39.41 12.02
C GLY A 111 11.12 37.88 12.11
N PRO A 112 11.19 37.30 13.32
CA PRO A 112 11.18 35.85 13.56
C PRO A 112 9.89 35.13 13.12
N ALA A 113 8.84 35.87 12.77
CA ALA A 113 7.52 35.34 12.42
C ALA A 113 7.48 34.55 11.09
N THR A 114 8.46 34.75 10.19
CA THR A 114 8.48 34.06 8.89
C THR A 114 9.18 32.71 8.94
N LEU A 115 10.12 32.51 9.87
CA LEU A 115 10.78 31.20 10.05
C LEU A 115 9.91 30.21 10.86
N ILE A 116 9.03 30.71 11.72
CA ILE A 116 8.10 29.88 12.50
C ILE A 116 6.93 29.38 11.63
N LYS A 117 6.52 30.12 10.59
CA LYS A 117 5.39 29.75 9.72
C LYS A 117 5.64 28.57 8.76
N PHE A 118 6.89 28.19 8.52
CA PHE A 118 7.20 27.01 7.70
C PHE A 118 7.45 25.74 8.52
N HIS A 119 7.75 25.86 9.82
CA HIS A 119 8.00 24.70 10.70
C HIS A 119 6.74 24.18 11.40
N VAL A 120 5.69 25.01 11.53
CA VAL A 120 4.41 24.61 12.15
C VAL A 120 3.47 23.86 11.20
N CYS A 121 3.73 23.85 9.89
CA CYS A 121 2.90 23.11 8.91
C CYS A 121 3.44 21.72 8.51
N VAL A 122 4.63 21.32 8.96
CA VAL A 122 5.28 20.07 8.50
C VAL A 122 5.60 19.09 9.65
N PHE A 123 5.45 19.51 10.91
CA PHE A 123 5.70 18.64 12.07
C PHE A 123 4.66 18.92 13.17
N ALA A 124 3.50 18.25 13.11
CA ALA A 124 2.63 17.91 14.26
C ALA A 124 1.17 17.58 13.87
N VAL A 125 0.74 17.71 12.61
CA VAL A 125 -0.48 17.02 12.15
C VAL A 125 -0.15 15.55 11.87
N GLN A 126 0.40 14.86 12.87
CA GLN A 126 0.21 13.42 12.96
C GLN A 126 -1.30 13.20 13.08
N SER A 127 -1.80 12.08 12.56
CA SER A 127 -3.24 11.76 12.47
C SER A 127 -3.89 11.65 13.86
N GLU A 128 -4.08 12.78 14.55
CA GLU A 128 -4.69 12.86 15.86
C GLU A 128 -6.22 12.91 15.70
N PRO A 129 -7.00 12.29 16.61
CA PRO A 129 -8.46 12.22 16.47
C PRO A 129 -9.17 13.58 16.44
N VAL A 130 -8.52 14.64 16.94
CA VAL A 130 -9.07 16.01 16.96
C VAL A 130 -8.89 16.69 15.60
N PHE A 131 -8.11 16.12 14.68
CA PHE A 131 -7.98 16.61 13.30
C PHE A 131 -8.67 15.65 12.32
N THR A 132 -9.66 16.14 11.59
CA THR A 132 -10.39 15.38 10.57
C THR A 132 -10.62 16.18 9.28
N CYS A 133 -11.34 15.59 8.31
CA CYS A 133 -11.79 16.27 7.10
C CYS A 133 -12.56 17.55 7.43
N LEU A 134 -12.25 18.64 6.72
CA LEU A 134 -12.77 19.98 6.99
C LEU A 134 -14.29 20.07 7.06
N ALA A 135 -15.01 19.37 6.18
CA ALA A 135 -16.47 19.38 6.19
C ALA A 135 -17.03 18.89 7.55
N GLU A 136 -16.42 17.85 8.12
CA GLU A 136 -16.85 17.19 9.36
C GLU A 136 -16.78 18.12 10.59
N VAL A 137 -15.89 19.12 10.57
CA VAL A 137 -15.77 20.14 11.64
C VAL A 137 -17.08 20.87 11.90
N THR A 138 -17.88 21.07 10.85
CA THR A 138 -19.12 21.84 10.90
C THR A 138 -20.38 20.97 11.00
N HIS A 139 -20.26 19.64 10.85
CA HIS A 139 -21.41 18.74 10.73
C HIS A 139 -22.30 18.72 12.00
N TYR A 140 -21.74 18.98 13.18
CA TYR A 140 -22.52 19.05 14.42
C TYR A 140 -23.66 20.09 14.35
N LYS A 141 -23.49 21.18 13.56
CA LYS A 141 -24.51 22.21 13.29
C LYS A 141 -25.51 21.83 12.18
N GLN A 142 -25.24 20.76 11.42
CA GLN A 142 -26.02 20.37 10.23
C GLN A 142 -26.97 19.21 10.49
N TYR A 143 -26.65 18.34 11.46
CA TYR A 143 -27.57 17.29 11.86
C TYR A 143 -28.91 17.88 12.33
N PRO A 144 -30.03 17.17 12.14
CA PRO A 144 -31.32 17.63 12.63
C PRO A 144 -31.27 17.98 14.13
N PRO A 145 -31.93 19.07 14.56
CA PRO A 145 -32.08 19.37 15.98
C PRO A 145 -32.63 18.18 16.76
N ASN A 146 -32.24 18.03 18.03
CA ASN A 146 -32.63 16.90 18.91
C ASN A 146 -32.21 15.51 18.40
N THR A 147 -31.12 15.45 17.61
CA THR A 147 -30.47 14.17 17.28
C THR A 147 -29.67 13.68 18.48
N SER A 148 -29.93 12.45 18.92
CA SER A 148 -29.31 11.80 20.08
C SER A 148 -28.49 10.57 19.72
N LYS A 149 -28.59 10.08 18.47
CA LYS A 149 -27.74 8.98 17.99
C LYS A 149 -27.53 9.12 16.49
N VAL A 150 -26.30 8.88 16.08
CA VAL A 150 -25.92 8.64 14.69
C VAL A 150 -25.26 7.27 14.65
N TYR A 151 -25.75 6.41 13.76
CA TYR A 151 -25.24 5.07 13.52
C TYR A 151 -24.83 4.94 12.06
N SER A 152 -23.58 4.56 11.88
CA SER A 152 -22.93 4.45 10.58
C SER A 152 -22.28 3.09 10.41
N TYR A 153 -22.02 2.71 9.16
CA TYR A 153 -21.45 1.43 8.81
C TYR A 153 -20.43 1.56 7.69
N PHE A 154 -19.57 0.55 7.56
CA PHE A 154 -18.61 0.42 6.48
C PHE A 154 -18.83 -0.85 5.69
N GLU A 155 -18.68 -0.75 4.37
CA GLU A 155 -18.72 -1.88 3.44
C GLU A 155 -17.73 -1.69 2.29
N CYS A 156 -17.34 -2.80 1.67
CA CYS A 156 -16.82 -2.80 0.31
C CYS A 156 -18.03 -3.02 -0.62
N ARG A 157 -18.64 -1.92 -1.11
CA ARG A 157 -19.93 -1.96 -1.85
C ARG A 157 -19.89 -2.92 -3.00
N GLU A 158 -21.00 -3.54 -3.38
CA GLU A 158 -21.09 -4.24 -4.65
C GLU A 158 -21.13 -3.24 -5.82
N THR A 159 -20.51 -3.59 -6.94
CA THR A 159 -20.65 -2.83 -8.20
C THR A 159 -21.28 -3.73 -9.23
N ARG A 160 -22.39 -3.31 -9.84
CA ARG A 160 -22.93 -3.99 -11.03
C ARG A 160 -21.83 -4.00 -12.08
N THR A 161 -21.35 -5.18 -12.42
CA THR A 161 -20.28 -5.36 -13.40
C THR A 161 -20.72 -4.75 -14.73
N ASP A 162 -19.94 -3.82 -15.24
CA ASP A 162 -20.05 -3.35 -16.62
C ASP A 162 -19.59 -4.50 -17.53
N PRO A 163 -20.48 -5.12 -18.33
CA PRO A 163 -20.13 -6.25 -19.19
C PRO A 163 -19.06 -5.90 -20.22
N THR A 164 -18.83 -4.61 -20.48
CA THR A 164 -17.86 -4.11 -21.45
C THR A 164 -16.44 -4.00 -20.91
N LYS A 165 -16.26 -4.05 -19.58
CA LYS A 165 -14.94 -4.03 -18.91
C LYS A 165 -14.61 -5.41 -18.37
N SER A 166 -14.08 -6.29 -19.22
CA SER A 166 -13.53 -7.57 -18.79
C SER A 166 -12.25 -7.36 -17.97
N ARG A 167 -12.36 -7.32 -16.65
CA ARG A 167 -11.19 -7.57 -15.80
C ARG A 167 -10.95 -9.07 -15.79
N LYS A 168 -9.71 -9.50 -16.06
CA LYS A 168 -9.30 -10.92 -15.96
C LYS A 168 -9.52 -11.45 -14.54
N VAL A 169 -9.33 -10.60 -13.52
CA VAL A 169 -9.54 -10.93 -12.11
C VAL A 169 -10.67 -10.09 -11.50
N LYS A 170 -11.61 -10.75 -10.83
CA LYS A 170 -12.71 -10.13 -10.11
C LYS A 170 -12.44 -10.17 -8.60
N TYR A 171 -12.87 -9.13 -7.91
CA TYR A 171 -12.78 -9.02 -6.45
C TYR A 171 -14.16 -9.23 -5.86
N ASP A 172 -14.61 -10.48 -5.77
CA ASP A 172 -15.97 -10.79 -5.30
C ASP A 172 -16.05 -10.83 -3.77
N LYS A 173 -14.94 -11.18 -3.11
CA LYS A 173 -14.78 -11.21 -1.65
C LYS A 173 -13.60 -10.33 -1.23
N THR A 174 -13.65 -9.82 -0.01
CA THR A 174 -12.59 -8.99 0.59
C THR A 174 -12.11 -9.59 1.90
N VAL A 175 -10.83 -9.39 2.19
CA VAL A 175 -10.21 -9.76 3.47
C VAL A 175 -10.31 -8.56 4.41
N PHE A 176 -11.08 -8.69 5.50
CA PHE A 176 -11.18 -7.63 6.49
C PHE A 176 -9.93 -7.61 7.39
N TYR A 177 -9.12 -6.55 7.33
CA TYR A 177 -7.89 -6.42 8.10
C TYR A 177 -7.50 -4.95 8.31
N GLY A 178 -6.92 -4.63 9.47
CA GLY A 178 -6.31 -3.33 9.75
C GLY A 178 -7.10 -2.41 10.68
N LEU A 179 -8.29 -2.79 11.12
CA LEU A 179 -9.09 -1.96 12.05
C LEU A 179 -8.40 -1.87 13.42
N GLN A 180 -7.91 -2.99 13.96
CA GLN A 180 -7.21 -3.07 15.24
C GLN A 180 -5.99 -2.14 15.29
N TYR A 181 -5.26 -2.01 14.18
CA TYR A 181 -4.19 -1.02 14.06
C TYR A 181 -4.69 0.41 14.34
N VAL A 182 -5.78 0.80 13.66
CA VAL A 182 -6.38 2.14 13.82
C VAL A 182 -6.91 2.34 15.24
N LEU A 183 -7.57 1.34 15.81
CA LEU A 183 -8.07 1.38 17.19
C LEU A 183 -6.93 1.58 18.20
N HIS A 184 -5.85 0.81 18.07
CA HIS A 184 -4.70 0.90 18.98
C HIS A 184 -3.92 2.21 18.82
N LYS A 185 -3.72 2.67 17.60
CA LYS A 185 -2.84 3.81 17.35
C LYS A 185 -3.55 5.15 17.57
N TYR A 186 -4.83 5.22 17.21
CA TYR A 186 -5.54 6.50 17.09
C TYR A 186 -6.72 6.65 18.03
N LEU A 187 -7.47 5.60 18.36
CA LEU A 187 -8.77 5.77 19.04
C LEU A 187 -8.77 5.42 20.53
N LYS A 188 -7.88 4.52 20.97
CA LYS A 188 -7.87 4.06 22.38
C LYS A 188 -7.27 5.09 23.35
N GLY A 189 -7.77 5.05 24.57
CA GLY A 189 -7.25 5.82 25.69
C GLY A 189 -7.68 7.29 25.68
N LYS A 190 -6.89 8.12 26.36
CA LYS A 190 -7.08 9.57 26.41
C LYS A 190 -6.54 10.21 25.15
N VAL A 191 -7.41 10.42 24.18
CA VAL A 191 -7.05 11.01 22.88
C VAL A 191 -7.34 12.50 22.79
N VAL A 192 -8.19 13.01 23.68
CA VAL A 192 -8.51 14.43 23.83
C VAL A 192 -7.78 15.01 25.04
N THR A 193 -7.12 16.15 24.85
CA THR A 193 -6.45 16.91 25.91
C THR A 193 -6.73 18.41 25.74
N PRO A 194 -6.59 19.23 26.80
CA PRO A 194 -6.76 20.68 26.68
C PRO A 194 -5.91 21.29 25.57
N GLU A 195 -4.66 20.84 25.44
CA GLU A 195 -3.70 21.34 24.46
C GLU A 195 -4.17 21.04 23.04
N LYS A 196 -4.68 19.82 22.79
CA LYS A 196 -5.20 19.43 21.47
C LYS A 196 -6.47 20.18 21.10
N ILE A 197 -7.35 20.46 22.06
CA ILE A 197 -8.57 21.26 21.82
C ILE A 197 -8.17 22.69 21.43
N GLN A 198 -7.23 23.28 22.17
CA GLN A 198 -6.77 24.64 21.91
C GLN A 198 -6.06 24.75 20.55
N GLU A 199 -5.16 23.81 20.25
CA GLU A 199 -4.48 23.75 18.95
C GLU A 199 -5.47 23.59 17.80
N ALA A 200 -6.44 22.67 17.91
CA ALA A 200 -7.46 22.47 16.90
C ALA A 200 -8.33 23.73 16.71
N LYS A 201 -8.71 24.41 17.79
CA LYS A 201 -9.46 25.66 17.73
C LYS A 201 -8.69 26.76 16.99
N GLU A 202 -7.41 26.92 17.28
CA GLU A 202 -6.55 27.90 16.60
C GLU A 202 -6.39 27.58 15.11
N VAL A 203 -6.07 26.33 14.78
CA VAL A 203 -5.93 25.87 13.40
C VAL A 203 -7.23 26.07 12.63
N TYR A 204 -8.36 25.64 13.17
CA TYR A 204 -9.64 25.74 12.48
C TYR A 204 -10.14 27.18 12.37
N ARG A 205 -9.89 28.03 13.37
CA ARG A 205 -10.21 29.45 13.27
C ARG A 205 -9.46 30.11 12.11
N GLU A 206 -8.15 29.89 12.01
CA GLU A 206 -7.36 30.41 10.91
C GLU A 206 -7.76 29.78 9.56
N HIS A 207 -8.10 28.50 9.56
CA HIS A 207 -8.46 27.79 8.33
C HIS A 207 -9.82 28.25 7.76
N PHE A 208 -10.83 28.37 8.61
CA PHE A 208 -12.18 28.79 8.20
C PHE A 208 -12.35 30.31 8.18
N GLN A 209 -11.43 31.06 8.79
CA GLN A 209 -11.60 32.48 9.09
C GLN A 209 -12.89 32.74 9.91
N ASP A 210 -13.31 31.75 10.71
CA ASP A 210 -14.52 31.77 11.54
C ASP A 210 -14.40 30.76 12.70
N ASP A 211 -15.15 30.99 13.79
CA ASP A 211 -15.13 30.17 15.01
C ASP A 211 -16.18 29.03 14.94
N VAL A 212 -16.02 28.15 13.96
CA VAL A 212 -16.97 27.06 13.68
C VAL A 212 -16.72 25.79 14.49
N PHE A 213 -15.54 25.64 15.09
CA PHE A 213 -15.11 24.43 15.79
C PHE A 213 -15.99 24.09 17.00
N ASN A 214 -16.35 22.82 17.18
CA ASN A 214 -17.17 22.35 18.31
C ASN A 214 -16.36 22.22 19.60
N GLU A 215 -15.77 23.32 20.08
CA GLU A 215 -14.96 23.34 21.30
C GLU A 215 -15.77 22.83 22.51
N LYS A 216 -17.06 23.18 22.62
CA LYS A 216 -17.93 22.72 23.71
C LYS A 216 -18.10 21.20 23.72
N GLY A 217 -18.36 20.59 22.55
CA GLY A 217 -18.49 19.14 22.44
C GLY A 217 -17.19 18.41 22.76
N TRP A 218 -16.03 18.97 22.37
CA TRP A 218 -14.74 18.37 22.71
C TRP A 218 -14.38 18.50 24.20
N ASN A 219 -14.65 19.65 24.82
CA ASN A 219 -14.48 19.82 26.27
C ASN A 219 -15.42 18.89 27.04
N TYR A 220 -16.65 18.66 26.57
CA TYR A 220 -17.56 17.69 27.18
C TYR A 220 -16.95 16.28 27.23
N ILE A 221 -16.35 15.82 26.13
CA ILE A 221 -15.67 14.51 26.08
C ILE A 221 -14.47 14.49 27.04
N LEU A 222 -13.71 15.59 27.11
CA LEU A 222 -12.60 15.72 28.03
C LEU A 222 -13.05 15.61 29.49
N ASP A 223 -14.07 16.37 29.88
CA ASP A 223 -14.54 16.47 31.26
C ASP A 223 -15.29 15.22 31.73
N LYS A 224 -16.21 14.71 30.90
CA LYS A 224 -17.08 13.57 31.27
C LYS A 224 -16.38 12.22 31.12
N TYR A 225 -15.55 12.05 30.09
CA TYR A 225 -14.92 10.78 29.74
C TYR A 225 -13.39 10.78 29.92
N ASN A 226 -12.83 11.80 30.57
CA ASN A 226 -11.36 11.98 30.68
C ASN A 226 -10.67 11.86 29.31
N GLY A 227 -11.31 12.43 28.27
CA GLY A 227 -10.81 12.44 26.90
C GLY A 227 -10.86 11.10 26.16
N HIS A 228 -11.62 10.12 26.65
CA HIS A 228 -11.91 8.86 25.96
C HIS A 228 -13.14 9.03 25.05
N LEU A 229 -13.08 8.51 23.82
CA LEU A 229 -14.17 8.67 22.86
C LEU A 229 -15.39 7.81 23.22
N PRO A 230 -16.58 8.39 23.48
CA PRO A 230 -17.79 7.65 23.82
C PRO A 230 -18.49 7.08 22.58
N ILE A 231 -17.78 6.23 21.84
CA ILE A 231 -18.28 5.49 20.68
C ILE A 231 -18.20 3.98 20.92
N GLU A 232 -19.09 3.25 20.27
CA GLU A 232 -19.02 1.79 20.14
C GLU A 232 -18.72 1.43 18.68
N ILE A 233 -17.81 0.49 18.48
CA ILE A 233 -17.49 -0.08 17.17
C ILE A 233 -17.69 -1.60 17.24
N LYS A 234 -18.56 -2.12 16.38
CA LYS A 234 -18.71 -3.57 16.16
C LYS A 234 -18.11 -3.94 14.82
N ALA A 235 -17.38 -5.04 14.75
CA ALA A 235 -16.71 -5.47 13.53
C ALA A 235 -16.70 -6.99 13.38
N VAL A 236 -16.70 -7.45 12.13
CA VAL A 236 -16.39 -8.84 11.79
C VAL A 236 -14.96 -9.18 12.23
N PRO A 237 -14.64 -10.43 12.63
CA PRO A 237 -13.28 -10.80 12.98
C PRO A 237 -12.26 -10.48 11.88
N GLU A 238 -11.10 -9.95 12.26
CA GLU A 238 -10.03 -9.72 11.28
C GLU A 238 -9.54 -11.02 10.66
N GLY A 239 -9.17 -10.96 9.37
CA GLY A 239 -8.89 -12.09 8.50
C GLY A 239 -10.13 -12.70 7.84
N SER A 240 -11.34 -12.32 8.26
CA SER A 240 -12.57 -12.84 7.65
C SER A 240 -12.67 -12.46 6.16
N VAL A 241 -13.04 -13.44 5.34
CA VAL A 241 -13.22 -13.30 3.90
C VAL A 241 -14.71 -13.11 3.60
N ILE A 242 -15.11 -11.86 3.34
CA ILE A 242 -16.52 -11.45 3.26
C ILE A 242 -16.87 -11.01 1.83
N PRO A 243 -17.98 -11.49 1.24
CA PRO A 243 -18.47 -11.00 -0.04
C PRO A 243 -18.75 -9.49 -0.03
N ARG A 244 -18.50 -8.82 -1.15
CA ARG A 244 -18.82 -7.39 -1.32
C ARG A 244 -20.31 -7.13 -1.09
N GLY A 245 -20.64 -5.90 -0.69
CA GLY A 245 -22.01 -5.48 -0.36
C GLY A 245 -22.48 -5.89 1.03
N ASN A 246 -21.58 -6.42 1.87
CA ASN A 246 -21.86 -6.74 3.28
C ASN A 246 -21.22 -5.72 4.25
N VAL A 247 -21.88 -5.55 5.40
CA VAL A 247 -21.35 -4.74 6.50
C VAL A 247 -20.11 -5.41 7.10
N LEU A 248 -19.03 -4.65 7.26
CA LEU A 248 -17.78 -5.13 7.87
C LEU A 248 -17.60 -4.60 9.29
N PHE A 249 -17.97 -3.33 9.51
CA PHE A 249 -18.04 -2.77 10.84
C PHE A 249 -19.09 -1.65 10.91
N THR A 250 -19.52 -1.35 12.13
CA THR A 250 -20.51 -0.32 12.47
C THR A 250 -19.95 0.56 13.57
N VAL A 251 -20.40 1.82 13.60
CA VAL A 251 -19.97 2.83 14.57
C VAL A 251 -21.20 3.59 15.05
N GLU A 252 -21.31 3.76 16.36
CA GLU A 252 -22.36 4.59 16.95
C GLU A 252 -21.88 5.36 18.18
N SER A 253 -22.50 6.50 18.44
CA SER A 253 -22.32 7.23 19.69
C SER A 253 -23.02 6.50 20.83
N THR A 254 -22.33 6.41 21.96
CA THR A 254 -22.87 5.84 23.21
C THR A 254 -23.43 6.91 24.15
N ASP A 255 -23.13 8.18 23.86
CA ASP A 255 -23.65 9.35 24.58
C ASP A 255 -24.46 10.24 23.61
N PRO A 256 -25.69 10.67 24.01
CA PRO A 256 -26.50 11.58 23.22
C PRO A 256 -25.82 12.89 22.82
N GLU A 257 -24.97 13.47 23.67
CA GLU A 257 -24.25 14.73 23.39
C GLU A 257 -23.13 14.56 22.35
N CYS A 258 -22.80 13.31 22.02
CA CYS A 258 -21.71 12.94 21.10
C CYS A 258 -22.23 12.39 19.76
N TYR A 259 -23.46 12.69 19.37
CA TYR A 259 -24.03 12.24 18.09
C TYR A 259 -23.16 12.60 16.87
N TRP A 260 -22.48 13.75 16.91
CA TRP A 260 -21.63 14.26 15.84
C TRP A 260 -20.31 13.47 15.70
N LEU A 261 -19.90 12.73 16.74
CA LEU A 261 -18.62 12.04 16.80
C LEU A 261 -18.57 10.82 15.88
N THR A 262 -19.71 10.15 15.64
CA THR A 262 -19.79 8.93 14.81
C THR A 262 -19.18 9.13 13.42
N ASN A 263 -19.50 10.24 12.75
CA ASN A 263 -18.95 10.55 11.44
C ASN A 263 -17.69 11.40 11.49
N TRP A 264 -17.34 11.99 12.65
CA TRP A 264 -16.02 12.63 12.81
C TRP A 264 -14.88 11.61 12.65
N VAL A 265 -15.08 10.39 13.14
CA VAL A 265 -14.08 9.31 12.99
C VAL A 265 -14.14 8.61 11.62
N GLU A 266 -15.04 9.04 10.71
CA GLU A 266 -15.17 8.46 9.38
C GLU A 266 -13.84 8.51 8.62
N THR A 267 -13.22 9.69 8.56
CA THR A 267 -12.01 9.90 7.76
C THR A 267 -10.87 8.96 8.18
N ILE A 268 -10.62 8.80 9.48
CA ILE A 268 -9.57 7.91 9.98
C ILE A 268 -9.94 6.42 9.84
N LEU A 269 -11.19 6.05 10.09
CA LEU A 269 -11.65 4.68 9.96
C LEU A 269 -11.70 4.22 8.50
N VAL A 270 -12.07 5.10 7.56
CA VAL A 270 -12.11 4.76 6.13
C VAL A 270 -10.72 4.42 5.59
N GLN A 271 -9.62 4.93 6.19
CA GLN A 271 -8.25 4.59 5.78
C GLN A 271 -7.96 3.09 5.83
N ILE A 272 -8.73 2.28 6.57
CA ILE A 272 -8.61 0.82 6.53
C ILE A 272 -8.93 0.22 5.16
N TRP A 273 -9.47 1.00 4.22
CA TRP A 273 -9.55 0.59 2.82
C TRP A 273 -8.19 0.09 2.30
N TYR A 274 -7.09 0.70 2.74
CA TYR A 274 -5.75 0.36 2.28
C TYR A 274 -5.33 -1.06 2.70
N PRO A 275 -5.27 -1.42 4.00
CA PRO A 275 -4.94 -2.78 4.42
C PRO A 275 -5.94 -3.82 3.90
N ILE A 276 -7.25 -3.52 3.84
CA ILE A 276 -8.25 -4.42 3.22
C ILE A 276 -7.89 -4.70 1.76
N THR A 277 -7.56 -3.65 0.99
CA THR A 277 -7.29 -3.78 -0.44
C THR A 277 -5.97 -4.51 -0.69
N VAL A 278 -4.91 -4.23 0.07
CA VAL A 278 -3.63 -4.94 -0.05
C VAL A 278 -3.80 -6.42 0.31
N ALA A 279 -4.45 -6.74 1.44
CA ALA A 279 -4.68 -8.12 1.86
C ALA A 279 -5.54 -8.87 0.84
N THR A 280 -6.57 -8.23 0.30
CA THR A 280 -7.45 -8.83 -0.73
C THR A 280 -6.69 -9.06 -2.04
N ASN A 281 -6.00 -8.05 -2.57
CA ASN A 281 -5.21 -8.16 -3.81
C ASN A 281 -4.09 -9.20 -3.69
N SER A 282 -3.43 -9.26 -2.52
CA SER A 282 -2.45 -10.29 -2.23
C SER A 282 -3.09 -11.68 -2.17
N ARG A 283 -4.28 -11.83 -1.60
CA ARG A 283 -5.00 -13.12 -1.54
C ARG A 283 -5.44 -13.59 -2.93
N GLU A 284 -5.92 -12.70 -3.79
CA GLU A 284 -6.29 -13.06 -5.16
C GLU A 284 -5.06 -13.51 -5.99
N GLN A 285 -3.90 -12.87 -5.80
CA GLN A 285 -2.64 -13.37 -6.37
C GLN A 285 -2.24 -14.75 -5.80
N LYS A 286 -2.51 -15.01 -4.51
CA LYS A 286 -2.30 -16.33 -3.90
C LYS A 286 -3.19 -17.40 -4.52
N LYS A 287 -4.44 -17.09 -4.87
CA LYS A 287 -5.34 -18.02 -5.58
C LYS A 287 -4.79 -18.39 -6.95
N ILE A 288 -4.33 -17.41 -7.72
CA ILE A 288 -3.68 -17.64 -9.02
C ILE A 288 -2.48 -18.58 -8.83
N LEU A 289 -1.56 -18.24 -7.93
CA LEU A 289 -0.39 -19.09 -7.65
C LEU A 289 -0.78 -20.50 -7.19
N ALA A 290 -1.77 -20.64 -6.32
CA ALA A 290 -2.23 -21.92 -5.82
C ALA A 290 -2.80 -22.80 -6.94
N LYS A 291 -3.62 -22.23 -7.83
CA LYS A 291 -4.18 -22.92 -9.00
C LYS A 291 -3.08 -23.49 -9.89
N TYR A 292 -2.19 -22.63 -10.39
CA TYR A 292 -1.15 -23.07 -11.33
C TYR A 292 -0.11 -23.96 -10.66
N LEU A 293 0.17 -23.78 -9.37
CA LEU A 293 1.05 -24.69 -8.64
C LEU A 293 0.41 -26.09 -8.52
N LEU A 294 -0.85 -26.20 -8.12
CA LEU A 294 -1.56 -27.50 -8.08
C LEU A 294 -1.61 -28.18 -9.45
N GLU A 295 -1.92 -27.44 -10.51
CA GLU A 295 -2.00 -27.98 -11.87
C GLU A 295 -0.63 -28.49 -12.36
N THR A 296 0.44 -27.79 -12.01
CA THR A 296 1.79 -28.07 -12.55
C THR A 296 2.68 -28.92 -11.64
N SER A 297 2.40 -29.03 -10.34
CA SER A 297 3.17 -29.84 -9.37
C SER A 297 2.35 -30.90 -8.64
N GLY A 298 1.03 -30.70 -8.53
CA GLY A 298 0.14 -31.57 -7.76
C GLY A 298 0.10 -31.30 -6.25
N ASN A 299 0.78 -30.27 -5.75
CA ASN A 299 0.73 -29.87 -4.34
C ASN A 299 0.87 -28.34 -4.19
N LEU A 300 0.86 -27.84 -2.95
CA LEU A 300 1.00 -26.41 -2.63
C LEU A 300 2.28 -26.07 -1.87
N GLU A 301 3.29 -26.94 -1.93
CA GLU A 301 4.53 -26.74 -1.21
C GLU A 301 5.23 -25.45 -1.65
N GLY A 302 5.60 -24.62 -0.67
CA GLY A 302 6.27 -23.34 -0.89
C GLY A 302 5.36 -22.19 -1.35
N LEU A 303 4.04 -22.40 -1.48
CA LEU A 303 3.10 -21.34 -1.88
C LEU A 303 3.24 -20.09 -1.00
N GLU A 304 3.46 -20.24 0.30
CA GLU A 304 3.62 -19.15 1.25
C GLU A 304 4.82 -18.21 0.98
N TYR A 305 5.77 -18.63 0.14
CA TYR A 305 6.97 -17.85 -0.24
C TYR A 305 6.98 -17.46 -1.73
N LYS A 306 5.94 -17.80 -2.50
CA LYS A 306 5.94 -17.55 -3.96
C LYS A 306 5.64 -16.11 -4.38
N LEU A 307 5.16 -15.25 -3.48
CA LEU A 307 5.04 -13.82 -3.72
C LEU A 307 5.71 -13.08 -2.57
N HIS A 308 6.82 -12.42 -2.87
CA HIS A 308 7.66 -11.68 -1.94
C HIS A 308 7.41 -10.18 -2.09
N ASP A 309 7.26 -9.50 -0.96
CA ASP A 309 7.04 -8.05 -0.95
C ASP A 309 8.35 -7.26 -1.13
N PHE A 310 8.47 -6.56 -2.26
CA PHE A 310 9.56 -5.63 -2.62
C PHE A 310 9.12 -4.16 -2.56
N GLY A 311 7.99 -3.87 -1.91
CA GLY A 311 7.28 -2.60 -2.00
C GLY A 311 7.80 -1.47 -1.14
N TYR A 312 8.74 -1.71 -0.20
CA TYR A 312 9.15 -0.71 0.79
C TYR A 312 9.51 0.66 0.19
N ARG A 313 10.34 0.69 -0.86
CA ARG A 313 10.75 1.95 -1.50
C ARG A 313 9.68 2.56 -2.41
N GLY A 314 8.65 1.78 -2.78
CA GLY A 314 7.63 2.15 -3.75
C GLY A 314 6.36 2.72 -3.14
N VAL A 315 6.24 2.76 -1.81
CA VAL A 315 5.06 3.30 -1.12
C VAL A 315 5.20 4.78 -0.75
N SER A 316 4.07 5.42 -0.46
CA SER A 316 3.99 6.86 -0.18
C SER A 316 4.54 7.32 1.18
N SER A 317 4.70 6.42 2.15
CA SER A 317 5.21 6.76 3.48
C SER A 317 5.72 5.54 4.26
N GLN A 318 6.46 5.76 5.35
CA GLN A 318 6.90 4.70 6.27
C GLN A 318 5.74 3.98 6.96
N GLU A 319 4.69 4.73 7.30
CA GLU A 319 3.48 4.14 7.88
C GLU A 319 2.73 3.29 6.86
N THR A 320 2.60 3.77 5.62
CA THR A 320 2.06 3.00 4.50
C THR A 320 2.84 1.70 4.31
N ALA A 321 4.19 1.75 4.39
CA ALA A 321 5.04 0.57 4.28
C ALA A 321 4.71 -0.48 5.35
N GLY A 322 4.61 -0.05 6.61
CA GLY A 322 4.27 -0.95 7.72
C GLY A 322 2.88 -1.57 7.58
N ILE A 323 1.87 -0.76 7.28
CA ILE A 323 0.49 -1.24 7.14
C ILE A 323 0.38 -2.17 5.92
N GLY A 324 0.92 -1.78 4.77
CA GLY A 324 0.84 -2.53 3.52
C GLY A 324 1.57 -3.87 3.62
N ALA A 325 2.80 -3.88 4.10
CA ALA A 325 3.55 -5.13 4.29
C ALA A 325 2.86 -6.07 5.29
N SER A 326 2.29 -5.52 6.38
CA SER A 326 1.52 -6.35 7.32
C SER A 326 0.29 -6.99 6.68
N ALA A 327 -0.39 -6.28 5.77
CA ALA A 327 -1.55 -6.78 5.05
C ALA A 327 -1.18 -7.86 4.02
N HIS A 328 -0.03 -7.73 3.35
CA HIS A 328 0.50 -8.79 2.49
C HIS A 328 0.85 -10.06 3.28
N LEU A 329 1.47 -9.89 4.46
CA LEU A 329 1.85 -10.99 5.34
C LEU A 329 0.65 -11.79 5.89
N VAL A 330 -0.59 -11.30 5.78
CA VAL A 330 -1.78 -12.12 6.05
C VAL A 330 -1.82 -13.34 5.13
N ASN A 331 -1.30 -13.22 3.90
CA ASN A 331 -1.37 -14.27 2.89
C ASN A 331 -0.03 -14.99 2.67
N PHE A 332 1.09 -14.29 2.80
CA PHE A 332 2.42 -14.83 2.51
C PHE A 332 3.38 -14.64 3.69
N LYS A 333 4.57 -15.23 3.58
CA LYS A 333 5.63 -15.17 4.59
C LYS A 333 6.91 -14.49 4.08
N GLY A 334 6.99 -14.07 2.81
CA GLY A 334 8.15 -13.37 2.23
C GLY A 334 7.99 -11.85 2.20
N THR A 335 8.93 -11.10 2.80
CA THR A 335 8.94 -9.62 2.69
C THR A 335 10.34 -9.04 2.92
N ASP A 336 10.68 -8.02 2.14
CA ASP A 336 11.82 -7.11 2.40
C ASP A 336 11.37 -5.80 3.07
N THR A 337 10.07 -5.60 3.24
CA THR A 337 9.49 -4.43 3.90
C THR A 337 9.45 -4.62 5.42
N VAL A 338 10.61 -4.47 6.06
CA VAL A 338 10.80 -4.71 7.51
C VAL A 338 9.79 -3.97 8.40
N ALA A 339 9.30 -2.80 7.98
CA ALA A 339 8.28 -2.04 8.70
C ALA A 339 7.02 -2.87 9.05
N GLY A 340 6.63 -3.83 8.20
CA GLY A 340 5.48 -4.71 8.43
C GLY A 340 5.63 -5.59 9.67
N ILE A 341 6.83 -6.09 9.92
CA ILE A 341 7.15 -6.90 11.12
C ILE A 341 6.93 -6.05 12.39
N GLY A 342 7.35 -4.78 12.37
CA GLY A 342 7.17 -3.86 13.49
C GLY A 342 5.70 -3.58 13.80
N VAL A 343 4.88 -3.38 12.76
CA VAL A 343 3.42 -3.21 12.91
C VAL A 343 2.79 -4.45 13.53
N ILE A 344 3.07 -5.64 12.99
CA ILE A 344 2.47 -6.88 13.48
C ILE A 344 2.86 -7.12 14.93
N LYS A 345 4.15 -7.03 15.27
CA LYS A 345 4.63 -7.25 16.64
C LYS A 345 4.00 -6.30 17.66
N LYS A 346 3.77 -5.05 17.28
CA LYS A 346 3.23 -4.03 18.19
C LYS A 346 1.72 -4.11 18.37
N TYR A 347 0.97 -4.47 17.32
CA TYR A 347 -0.49 -4.32 17.29
C TYR A 347 -1.27 -5.62 17.25
N TYR A 348 -0.66 -6.75 16.87
CA TYR A 348 -1.33 -8.05 16.76
C TYR A 348 -0.61 -9.16 17.55
N GLY A 349 0.72 -9.21 17.43
CA GLY A 349 1.53 -10.31 17.97
C GLY A 349 1.43 -11.59 17.13
N THR A 350 2.46 -12.43 17.25
CA THR A 350 2.56 -13.76 16.63
C THR A 350 3.13 -14.74 17.65
N LYS A 351 2.80 -16.03 17.52
CA LYS A 351 3.46 -17.12 18.25
C LYS A 351 4.93 -17.22 17.86
N ASP A 352 5.21 -17.13 16.56
CA ASP A 352 6.57 -17.12 16.04
C ASP A 352 7.27 -15.77 16.34
N PRO A 353 8.60 -15.74 16.46
CA PRO A 353 9.35 -14.50 16.75
C PRO A 353 9.12 -13.38 15.73
N VAL A 354 8.87 -13.75 14.46
CA VAL A 354 8.59 -12.82 13.36
C VAL A 354 7.53 -13.42 12.41
N PRO A 355 6.67 -12.57 11.82
CA PRO A 355 5.64 -13.02 10.87
C PRO A 355 6.18 -13.28 9.46
N GLY A 356 7.32 -12.71 9.08
CA GLY A 356 7.85 -12.72 7.72
C GLY A 356 9.37 -12.91 7.69
N PHE A 357 9.84 -13.43 6.57
CA PHE A 357 11.21 -13.86 6.35
C PHE A 357 11.75 -13.30 5.04
N SER A 358 13.08 -13.25 4.93
CA SER A 358 13.78 -12.95 3.70
C SER A 358 15.07 -13.77 3.61
N VAL A 359 15.75 -13.66 2.48
CA VAL A 359 17.01 -14.34 2.17
C VAL A 359 18.02 -13.30 1.69
N PRO A 360 19.34 -13.54 1.83
CA PRO A 360 20.34 -12.67 1.22
C PRO A 360 20.08 -12.47 -0.27
N ALA A 361 20.12 -11.22 -0.71
CA ALA A 361 19.88 -10.85 -2.10
C ALA A 361 20.84 -9.76 -2.56
N ALA A 362 21.27 -9.85 -3.82
CA ALA A 362 22.02 -8.80 -4.49
C ALA A 362 21.08 -7.75 -5.10
N GLU A 363 21.56 -6.50 -5.16
CA GLU A 363 20.98 -5.44 -5.99
C GLU A 363 22.03 -4.96 -7.01
N HIS A 364 21.61 -4.20 -8.04
CA HIS A 364 22.50 -3.80 -9.14
C HIS A 364 23.77 -3.09 -8.66
N SER A 365 23.72 -2.31 -7.59
CA SER A 365 24.91 -1.63 -7.04
C SER A 365 26.02 -2.62 -6.63
N THR A 366 25.64 -3.73 -5.97
CA THR A 366 26.57 -4.76 -5.49
C THR A 366 27.21 -5.58 -6.61
N ILE A 367 26.59 -5.63 -7.78
CA ILE A 367 27.14 -6.26 -8.99
C ILE A 367 28.00 -5.25 -9.75
N THR A 368 27.42 -4.11 -10.09
CA THR A 368 28.06 -3.10 -10.96
C THR A 368 29.26 -2.41 -10.32
N ALA A 369 29.40 -2.42 -8.99
CA ALA A 369 30.58 -1.91 -8.29
C ALA A 369 31.88 -2.66 -8.65
N TRP A 370 31.79 -3.90 -9.14
CA TRP A 370 32.94 -4.66 -9.63
C TRP A 370 33.38 -4.22 -11.02
N GLY A 371 32.54 -3.48 -11.74
CA GLY A 371 32.73 -3.14 -13.15
C GLY A 371 32.25 -4.26 -14.07
N LYS A 372 31.90 -3.90 -15.31
CA LYS A 372 31.24 -4.80 -16.27
C LYS A 372 32.05 -6.08 -16.56
N ASP A 373 33.36 -5.93 -16.73
CA ASP A 373 34.25 -7.04 -17.05
C ASP A 373 34.44 -8.04 -15.89
N HIS A 374 33.93 -7.68 -14.69
CA HIS A 374 34.03 -8.45 -13.45
C HIS A 374 32.65 -8.89 -12.90
N GLU A 375 31.60 -8.92 -13.74
CA GLU A 375 30.27 -9.41 -13.32
C GLU A 375 30.34 -10.85 -12.77
N LYS A 376 31.12 -11.72 -13.42
CA LYS A 376 31.40 -13.08 -12.94
C LYS A 376 32.03 -13.08 -11.55
N ASP A 377 32.98 -12.19 -11.29
CA ASP A 377 33.71 -12.16 -10.02
C ASP A 377 32.77 -11.72 -8.89
N ALA A 378 31.86 -10.77 -9.16
CA ALA A 378 30.80 -10.37 -8.24
C ALA A 378 29.88 -11.56 -7.90
N PHE A 379 29.43 -12.30 -8.92
CA PHE A 379 28.58 -13.48 -8.78
C PHE A 379 29.25 -14.59 -7.96
N GLU A 380 30.51 -14.91 -8.27
CA GLU A 380 31.29 -15.90 -7.54
C GLU A 380 31.50 -15.49 -6.08
N HIS A 381 31.82 -14.21 -5.83
CA HIS A 381 31.99 -13.67 -4.49
C HIS A 381 30.72 -13.86 -3.65
N ILE A 382 29.57 -13.41 -4.14
CA ILE A 382 28.30 -13.46 -3.40
C ILE A 382 27.89 -14.90 -3.11
N ILE A 383 28.01 -15.81 -4.09
CA ILE A 383 27.68 -17.24 -3.91
C ILE A 383 28.53 -17.88 -2.81
N LYS A 384 29.82 -17.51 -2.71
CA LYS A 384 30.74 -17.99 -1.68
C LYS A 384 30.48 -17.38 -0.30
N GLN A 385 29.99 -16.14 -0.22
CA GLN A 385 29.61 -15.51 1.06
C GLN A 385 28.35 -16.15 1.66
N PHE A 386 27.43 -16.63 0.81
CA PHE A 386 26.16 -17.25 1.23
C PHE A 386 26.07 -18.72 0.77
N PRO A 387 26.90 -19.63 1.29
CA PRO A 387 26.99 -21.01 0.80
C PRO A 387 25.82 -21.89 1.25
N ASN A 388 25.25 -21.60 2.43
CA ASN A 388 24.33 -22.50 3.15
C ASN A 388 22.89 -21.96 3.26
N VAL A 389 22.57 -20.87 2.56
CA VAL A 389 21.24 -20.26 2.53
C VAL A 389 20.82 -20.00 1.08
N PRO A 390 19.51 -19.91 0.78
CA PRO A 390 19.08 -19.43 -0.52
C PRO A 390 19.66 -18.04 -0.77
N VAL A 391 20.08 -17.75 -1.99
CA VAL A 391 20.63 -16.44 -2.34
C VAL A 391 20.09 -15.97 -3.68
N SER A 392 19.47 -14.79 -3.69
CA SER A 392 18.92 -14.19 -4.91
C SER A 392 19.95 -13.25 -5.55
N ILE A 393 20.33 -13.49 -6.81
CA ILE A 393 21.32 -12.65 -7.49
C ILE A 393 20.71 -12.04 -8.74
N VAL A 394 20.60 -10.71 -8.74
CA VAL A 394 20.18 -9.94 -9.91
C VAL A 394 21.19 -10.14 -11.04
N SER A 395 20.71 -10.67 -12.16
CA SER A 395 21.56 -11.19 -13.23
C SER A 395 21.38 -10.44 -14.55
N ASP A 396 20.74 -9.27 -14.54
CA ASP A 396 20.44 -8.47 -15.73
C ASP A 396 21.15 -7.11 -15.75
N SER A 397 22.22 -6.95 -14.96
CA SER A 397 22.98 -5.69 -14.91
C SER A 397 23.50 -5.26 -16.28
N TYR A 398 23.82 -6.23 -17.15
CA TYR A 398 24.27 -5.98 -18.52
C TYR A 398 23.52 -6.82 -19.57
N ASP A 399 23.50 -8.15 -19.41
CA ASP A 399 22.79 -9.07 -20.32
C ASP A 399 22.38 -10.35 -19.56
N ILE A 400 21.07 -10.46 -19.28
CA ILE A 400 20.49 -11.60 -18.55
C ILE A 400 20.72 -12.95 -19.23
N TYR A 401 20.75 -12.97 -20.57
CA TYR A 401 20.89 -14.23 -21.31
C TYR A 401 22.34 -14.71 -21.27
N ASN A 402 23.30 -13.80 -21.43
CA ASN A 402 24.72 -14.11 -21.25
C ASN A 402 25.03 -14.55 -19.82
N ALA A 403 24.50 -13.84 -18.82
CA ALA A 403 24.67 -14.19 -17.41
C ALA A 403 24.15 -15.60 -17.11
N CYS A 404 22.97 -15.97 -17.62
CA CYS A 404 22.41 -17.31 -17.43
C CYS A 404 23.18 -18.40 -18.21
N GLU A 405 23.52 -18.16 -19.48
CA GLU A 405 24.11 -19.19 -20.35
C GLU A 405 25.60 -19.39 -20.09
N LYS A 406 26.38 -18.31 -20.04
CA LYS A 406 27.84 -18.33 -20.00
C LYS A 406 28.38 -18.22 -18.59
N ILE A 407 27.86 -17.30 -17.77
CA ILE A 407 28.41 -17.12 -16.43
C ILE A 407 27.89 -18.22 -15.50
N TRP A 408 26.58 -18.30 -15.28
CA TRP A 408 26.00 -19.33 -14.41
C TRP A 408 26.07 -20.72 -15.04
N GLY A 409 25.78 -20.82 -16.34
CA GLY A 409 25.68 -22.08 -17.05
C GLY A 409 27.02 -22.69 -17.50
N GLU A 410 28.13 -21.94 -17.50
CA GLU A 410 29.47 -22.44 -17.87
C GLU A 410 30.49 -22.12 -16.78
N ASP A 411 30.89 -20.86 -16.63
CA ASP A 411 32.03 -20.44 -15.80
C ASP A 411 31.87 -20.82 -14.32
N LEU A 412 30.68 -20.58 -13.75
CA LEU A 412 30.37 -20.79 -12.34
C LEU A 412 29.51 -22.04 -12.10
N ARG A 413 29.24 -22.83 -13.14
CA ARG A 413 28.32 -23.99 -13.08
C ARG A 413 28.69 -24.96 -11.97
N GLU A 414 29.97 -25.26 -11.82
CA GLU A 414 30.48 -26.19 -10.80
C GLU A 414 30.22 -25.72 -9.36
N LEU A 415 30.15 -24.41 -9.13
CA LEU A 415 29.76 -23.88 -7.82
C LEU A 415 28.27 -24.05 -7.56
N ILE A 416 27.44 -23.91 -8.61
CA ILE A 416 25.98 -23.99 -8.49
C ILE A 416 25.52 -25.43 -8.26
N VAL A 417 26.05 -26.40 -9.01
CA VAL A 417 25.69 -27.83 -8.87
C VAL A 417 26.06 -28.42 -7.50
N LYS A 418 27.03 -27.82 -6.80
CA LYS A 418 27.47 -28.25 -5.46
C LYS A 418 26.60 -27.66 -4.34
N ARG A 419 25.67 -26.75 -4.63
CA ARG A 419 24.81 -26.15 -3.61
C ARG A 419 23.76 -27.16 -3.13
N SER A 420 23.35 -27.00 -1.88
CA SER A 420 22.26 -27.78 -1.29
C SER A 420 20.91 -27.37 -1.88
N ALA A 421 19.96 -28.32 -1.95
CA ALA A 421 18.56 -28.06 -2.26
C ALA A 421 17.91 -27.02 -1.32
N ASN A 422 18.39 -26.93 -0.08
CA ASN A 422 17.91 -25.95 0.91
C ASN A 422 18.59 -24.58 0.79
N ALA A 423 19.57 -24.45 -0.11
CA ALA A 423 20.35 -23.24 -0.32
C ALA A 423 20.49 -22.91 -1.81
N PRO A 424 19.40 -22.86 -2.61
CA PRO A 424 19.49 -22.67 -4.03
C PRO A 424 20.05 -21.28 -4.40
N LEU A 425 20.73 -21.22 -5.55
CA LEU A 425 20.84 -19.95 -6.28
C LEU A 425 19.45 -19.60 -6.83
N VAL A 426 19.01 -18.38 -6.58
CA VAL A 426 17.79 -17.83 -7.18
C VAL A 426 18.21 -16.76 -8.19
N VAL A 427 18.13 -17.08 -9.48
CA VAL A 427 18.48 -16.14 -10.56
C VAL A 427 17.36 -15.11 -10.68
N ARG A 428 17.71 -13.82 -10.65
CA ARG A 428 16.74 -12.72 -10.71
C ARG A 428 16.90 -11.88 -11.98
N PRO A 429 16.04 -12.07 -12.99
CA PRO A 429 15.76 -11.03 -13.99
C PRO A 429 14.98 -9.84 -13.37
N ASP A 430 15.27 -8.62 -13.83
CA ASP A 430 14.66 -7.37 -13.31
C ASP A 430 14.35 -6.35 -14.42
N SER A 431 14.27 -6.79 -15.69
CA SER A 431 13.96 -5.94 -16.84
C SER A 431 13.44 -6.73 -18.06
N GLY A 432 12.82 -6.01 -18.99
CA GLY A 432 12.26 -6.57 -20.24
C GLY A 432 10.77 -6.91 -20.13
N ASN A 433 10.24 -7.66 -21.11
CA ASN A 433 8.88 -8.20 -21.01
C ASN A 433 8.88 -9.35 -19.98
N PRO A 434 8.07 -9.29 -18.90
CA PRO A 434 8.16 -10.27 -17.83
C PRO A 434 7.96 -11.73 -18.27
N LEU A 435 6.97 -12.00 -19.14
CA LEU A 435 6.69 -13.35 -19.62
C LEU A 435 7.81 -13.86 -20.53
N ASP A 436 8.18 -13.08 -21.54
CA ASP A 436 9.18 -13.49 -22.53
C ASP A 436 10.55 -13.72 -21.86
N THR A 437 10.94 -12.82 -20.94
CA THR A 437 12.19 -12.94 -20.18
C THR A 437 12.18 -14.20 -19.33
N VAL A 438 11.12 -14.47 -18.58
CA VAL A 438 11.01 -15.67 -17.73
C VAL A 438 11.13 -16.95 -18.55
N LEU A 439 10.38 -17.07 -19.66
CA LEU A 439 10.42 -18.25 -20.51
C LEU A 439 11.82 -18.48 -21.08
N LYS A 440 12.45 -17.42 -21.61
CA LYS A 440 13.79 -17.53 -22.21
C LYS A 440 14.87 -17.85 -21.16
N VAL A 441 14.78 -17.30 -19.96
CA VAL A 441 15.68 -17.66 -18.85
C VAL A 441 15.51 -19.13 -18.47
N LEU A 442 14.28 -19.61 -18.31
CA LEU A 442 14.02 -21.02 -18.00
C LEU A 442 14.53 -21.96 -19.11
N GLU A 443 14.37 -21.60 -20.37
CA GLU A 443 14.92 -22.37 -21.50
C GLU A 443 16.44 -22.45 -21.49
N ILE A 444 17.13 -21.32 -21.24
CA ILE A 444 18.60 -21.28 -21.14
C ILE A 444 19.04 -22.14 -19.96
N LEU A 445 18.49 -21.91 -18.77
CA LEU A 445 18.84 -22.67 -17.59
C LEU A 445 18.54 -24.17 -17.77
N GLY A 446 17.42 -24.54 -18.40
CA GLY A 446 17.08 -25.93 -18.70
C GLY A 446 18.05 -26.62 -19.65
N LYS A 447 18.70 -25.88 -20.57
CA LYS A 447 19.75 -26.42 -21.43
C LYS A 447 21.08 -26.64 -20.69
N LYS A 448 21.40 -25.79 -19.70
CA LYS A 448 22.68 -25.83 -18.95
C LYS A 448 22.61 -26.68 -17.67
N PHE A 449 21.42 -26.76 -17.07
CA PHE A 449 21.08 -27.51 -15.87
C PHE A 449 19.88 -28.41 -16.20
N THR A 450 20.15 -29.66 -16.57
CA THR A 450 19.16 -30.61 -17.07
C THR A 450 17.98 -30.73 -16.10
N PRO A 451 16.76 -30.33 -16.50
CA PRO A 451 15.58 -30.44 -15.66
C PRO A 451 15.11 -31.89 -15.60
N VAL A 452 14.33 -32.19 -14.56
CA VAL A 452 13.55 -33.43 -14.44
C VAL A 452 12.10 -33.15 -14.78
N GLU A 453 11.37 -34.16 -15.25
CA GLU A 453 9.93 -34.09 -15.42
C GLU A 453 9.25 -34.58 -14.12
N ASN A 454 8.35 -33.78 -13.56
CA ASN A 454 7.62 -34.15 -12.35
C ASN A 454 6.43 -35.08 -12.67
N SER A 455 5.71 -35.52 -11.63
CA SER A 455 4.55 -36.42 -11.74
C SER A 455 3.38 -35.87 -12.56
N LYS A 456 3.37 -34.56 -12.86
CA LYS A 456 2.36 -33.88 -13.69
C LYS A 456 2.82 -33.66 -15.13
N GLY A 457 4.03 -34.09 -15.49
CA GLY A 457 4.56 -33.92 -16.85
C GLY A 457 5.13 -32.52 -17.11
N PHE A 458 5.57 -31.80 -16.06
CA PHE A 458 6.17 -30.48 -16.18
C PHE A 458 7.65 -30.50 -15.83
N LYS A 459 8.44 -29.68 -16.54
CA LYS A 459 9.88 -29.50 -16.32
C LYS A 459 10.13 -28.78 -14.99
N VAL A 460 11.04 -29.33 -14.18
CA VAL A 460 11.52 -28.79 -12.91
C VAL A 460 13.04 -28.73 -12.95
N LEU A 461 13.60 -27.54 -12.75
CA LEU A 461 15.03 -27.31 -12.62
C LEU A 461 15.59 -28.09 -11.42
N PRO A 462 16.88 -28.49 -11.47
CA PRO A 462 17.54 -29.09 -10.32
C PRO A 462 17.36 -28.26 -9.04
N PRO A 463 17.22 -28.88 -7.85
CA PRO A 463 16.73 -28.21 -6.64
C PRO A 463 17.63 -27.09 -6.12
N TYR A 464 18.88 -27.03 -6.57
CA TYR A 464 19.86 -26.00 -6.21
C TYR A 464 19.80 -24.73 -7.06
N ILE A 465 18.89 -24.64 -8.04
CA ILE A 465 18.69 -23.44 -8.87
C ILE A 465 17.21 -23.15 -9.12
N ARG A 466 16.82 -21.89 -8.89
CA ARG A 466 15.46 -21.38 -9.08
C ARG A 466 15.49 -19.99 -9.72
N VAL A 467 14.33 -19.46 -10.08
CA VAL A 467 14.17 -18.11 -10.65
C VAL A 467 13.28 -17.27 -9.75
N ILE A 468 13.55 -15.97 -9.65
CA ILE A 468 12.62 -14.99 -9.11
C ILE A 468 12.41 -13.84 -10.09
N GLN A 469 11.16 -13.61 -10.53
CA GLN A 469 10.82 -12.44 -11.35
C GLN A 469 10.38 -11.30 -10.43
N GLY A 470 11.17 -10.23 -10.36
CA GLY A 470 10.92 -9.09 -9.47
C GLY A 470 10.38 -7.83 -10.14
N ASP A 471 10.52 -7.72 -11.46
CA ASP A 471 10.13 -6.55 -12.25
C ASP A 471 8.75 -6.73 -12.91
N GLY A 472 8.00 -5.64 -13.02
CA GLY A 472 6.73 -5.63 -13.75
C GLY A 472 5.63 -6.57 -13.23
N VAL A 473 5.76 -7.11 -12.00
CA VAL A 473 4.78 -8.05 -11.43
C VAL A 473 3.61 -7.30 -10.80
N ASP A 474 2.45 -7.35 -11.44
CA ASP A 474 1.13 -7.07 -10.87
C ASP A 474 0.21 -8.29 -11.04
N ILE A 475 -1.02 -8.23 -10.52
CA ILE A 475 -1.92 -9.39 -10.56
C ILE A 475 -2.19 -9.92 -11.99
N ASN A 476 -2.16 -9.05 -13.00
CA ASN A 476 -2.42 -9.45 -14.38
C ASN A 476 -1.18 -10.06 -15.02
N THR A 477 -0.01 -9.44 -14.84
CA THR A 477 1.23 -9.99 -15.39
C THR A 477 1.63 -11.27 -14.67
N LEU A 478 1.36 -11.41 -13.37
CA LEU A 478 1.48 -12.66 -12.64
C LEU A 478 0.70 -13.79 -13.32
N GLN A 479 -0.58 -13.55 -13.61
CA GLN A 479 -1.47 -14.48 -14.31
C GLN A 479 -0.94 -14.84 -15.71
N GLU A 480 -0.42 -13.87 -16.45
CA GLU A 480 0.15 -14.09 -17.78
C GLU A 480 1.43 -14.93 -17.72
N ILE A 481 2.31 -14.69 -16.74
CA ILE A 481 3.56 -15.46 -16.58
C ILE A 481 3.25 -16.93 -16.25
N VAL A 482 2.39 -17.20 -15.27
CA VAL A 482 2.11 -18.58 -14.85
C VAL A 482 1.35 -19.39 -15.91
N GLU A 483 0.46 -18.75 -16.68
CA GLU A 483 -0.18 -19.39 -17.83
C GLU A 483 0.84 -19.70 -18.93
N GLY A 484 1.66 -18.72 -19.31
CA GLY A 484 2.69 -18.95 -20.33
C GLY A 484 3.70 -20.02 -19.93
N MET A 485 4.09 -20.08 -18.65
CA MET A 485 4.93 -21.16 -18.12
C MET A 485 4.26 -22.53 -18.25
N LYS A 486 2.98 -22.63 -17.90
CA LYS A 486 2.20 -23.86 -18.04
C LYS A 486 2.12 -24.31 -19.51
N GLU A 487 1.80 -23.41 -20.44
CA GLU A 487 1.77 -23.68 -21.88
C GLU A 487 3.11 -24.24 -22.40
N HIS A 488 4.23 -23.74 -21.87
CA HIS A 488 5.59 -24.18 -22.24
C HIS A 488 6.11 -25.36 -21.38
N ARG A 489 5.22 -26.03 -20.64
CA ARG A 489 5.52 -27.20 -19.80
C ARG A 489 6.56 -26.93 -18.70
N TRP A 490 6.62 -25.71 -18.16
CA TRP A 490 7.43 -25.37 -17.00
C TRP A 490 6.58 -25.37 -15.73
N SER A 491 7.04 -26.07 -14.69
CA SER A 491 6.35 -26.08 -13.39
C SER A 491 6.50 -24.74 -12.67
N ILE A 492 5.46 -24.32 -11.94
CA ILE A 492 5.52 -23.14 -11.07
C ILE A 492 6.46 -23.36 -9.88
N GLU A 493 6.86 -24.60 -9.59
CA GLU A 493 7.93 -24.93 -8.63
C GLU A 493 9.24 -24.17 -8.90
N ASN A 494 9.51 -23.86 -10.17
CA ASN A 494 10.76 -23.22 -10.60
C ASN A 494 10.88 -21.74 -10.23
N ILE A 495 9.74 -21.07 -9.99
CA ILE A 495 9.69 -19.62 -9.91
C ILE A 495 9.06 -19.14 -8.60
N SER A 496 9.58 -18.01 -8.11
CA SER A 496 8.89 -17.14 -7.15
C SER A 496 8.77 -15.74 -7.77
N PHE A 497 7.95 -14.89 -7.18
CA PHE A 497 7.69 -13.54 -7.68
C PHE A 497 8.03 -12.52 -6.62
N GLY A 498 8.66 -11.42 -7.02
CA GLY A 498 8.77 -10.20 -6.21
C GLY A 498 7.82 -9.15 -6.78
N SER A 499 7.04 -8.49 -5.92
CA SER A 499 6.19 -7.37 -6.35
C SER A 499 6.33 -6.18 -5.42
N GLY A 500 6.57 -5.01 -6.01
CA GLY A 500 6.80 -3.77 -5.29
C GLY A 500 5.60 -2.82 -5.32
N GLY A 501 5.70 -1.77 -6.14
CA GLY A 501 4.68 -0.73 -6.23
C GLY A 501 3.29 -1.25 -6.63
N ALA A 502 3.22 -2.31 -7.43
CA ALA A 502 1.93 -2.92 -7.80
C ALA A 502 1.24 -3.63 -6.62
N LEU A 503 2.01 -4.23 -5.72
CA LEU A 503 1.50 -4.91 -4.52
C LEU A 503 1.02 -3.92 -3.47
N LEU A 504 1.81 -2.86 -3.21
CA LEU A 504 1.58 -1.98 -2.06
C LEU A 504 1.13 -0.55 -2.39
N GLN A 505 1.24 -0.06 -3.63
CA GLN A 505 1.00 1.37 -3.95
C GLN A 505 -0.02 1.61 -5.07
N LYS A 506 -0.06 0.77 -6.12
CA LYS A 506 -0.95 0.89 -7.28
C LYS A 506 -2.38 0.43 -6.96
N LEU A 507 -2.91 0.87 -5.82
CA LEU A 507 -4.21 0.51 -5.29
C LEU A 507 -4.94 1.78 -4.86
N THR A 508 -6.26 1.79 -5.01
CA THR A 508 -7.12 2.91 -4.61
C THR A 508 -8.34 2.41 -3.85
N ARG A 509 -8.92 3.28 -3.02
CA ARG A 509 -10.15 3.00 -2.26
C ARG A 509 -11.28 2.49 -3.15
N ASP A 510 -11.36 2.99 -4.37
CA ASP A 510 -12.41 2.66 -5.33
C ASP A 510 -12.21 1.31 -6.03
N LEU A 511 -11.06 0.64 -5.87
CA LEU A 511 -10.87 -0.72 -6.41
C LEU A 511 -11.91 -1.69 -5.83
N LEU A 512 -12.21 -1.57 -4.54
CA LEU A 512 -13.22 -2.35 -3.80
C LEU A 512 -14.44 -1.51 -3.39
N ASN A 513 -14.47 -0.23 -3.78
CA ASN A 513 -15.48 0.75 -3.37
C ASN A 513 -15.73 0.79 -1.86
N CYS A 514 -14.65 0.74 -1.07
CA CYS A 514 -14.68 0.86 0.39
C CYS A 514 -15.36 2.17 0.80
N SER A 515 -16.41 2.10 1.60
CA SER A 515 -17.27 3.26 1.90
C SER A 515 -17.86 3.19 3.29
N PHE A 516 -17.94 4.36 3.94
CA PHE A 516 -18.61 4.55 5.23
C PHE A 516 -19.86 5.41 5.06
N LYS A 517 -20.99 5.04 5.67
CA LYS A 517 -22.24 5.79 5.55
C LYS A 517 -23.09 5.72 6.82
N CYS A 518 -23.78 6.81 7.11
CA CYS A 518 -24.88 6.81 8.07
C CYS A 518 -26.06 6.01 7.49
N SER A 519 -26.65 5.16 8.32
CA SER A 519 -27.80 4.31 7.96
C SER A 519 -28.95 4.43 8.97
N TYR A 520 -28.69 4.91 10.18
CA TYR A 520 -29.71 5.08 11.21
C TYR A 520 -29.42 6.29 12.10
N VAL A 521 -30.45 7.04 12.47
CA VAL A 521 -30.37 8.13 13.43
C VAL A 521 -31.52 8.06 14.43
N VAL A 522 -31.34 8.63 15.62
CA VAL A 522 -32.44 8.87 16.57
C VAL A 522 -32.61 10.37 16.72
N THR A 523 -33.77 10.89 16.30
CA THR A 523 -34.10 12.32 16.34
C THR A 523 -35.46 12.48 17.02
N ASN A 524 -35.58 13.40 17.98
CA ASN A 524 -36.79 13.56 18.81
C ASN A 524 -37.23 12.24 19.49
N GLY A 525 -36.28 11.40 19.89
CA GLY A 525 -36.55 10.08 20.49
C GLY A 525 -37.04 9.01 19.52
N LEU A 526 -37.20 9.31 18.22
CA LEU A 526 -37.66 8.37 17.21
C LEU A 526 -36.49 7.89 16.34
N GLY A 527 -36.39 6.57 16.17
CA GLY A 527 -35.46 5.94 15.25
C GLY A 527 -35.89 6.12 13.79
N VAL A 528 -34.98 6.58 12.94
CA VAL A 528 -35.23 6.80 11.51
C VAL A 528 -34.17 6.09 10.68
N ASN A 529 -34.62 5.24 9.75
CA ASN A 529 -33.76 4.63 8.75
C ASN A 529 -33.41 5.68 7.69
N VAL A 530 -32.11 5.96 7.53
CA VAL A 530 -31.60 6.93 6.55
C VAL A 530 -30.76 6.24 5.49
N PHE A 531 -30.75 6.78 4.28
CA PHE A 531 -29.95 6.26 3.17
C PHE A 531 -29.79 7.31 2.07
N LYS A 532 -28.82 7.09 1.18
CA LYS A 532 -28.72 7.80 -0.09
C LYS A 532 -29.07 6.86 -1.24
N ASP A 533 -29.74 7.38 -2.25
CA ASP A 533 -30.06 6.66 -3.49
C ASP A 533 -29.93 7.60 -4.70
N PRO A 534 -28.70 7.85 -5.20
CA PRO A 534 -28.50 8.79 -6.29
C PRO A 534 -29.10 8.27 -7.61
N VAL A 535 -30.01 9.04 -8.21
CA VAL A 535 -30.72 8.66 -9.46
C VAL A 535 -29.78 8.32 -10.62
N ALA A 536 -28.64 9.01 -10.73
CA ALA A 536 -27.69 8.82 -11.82
C ALA A 536 -26.70 7.66 -11.59
N ASP A 537 -26.66 7.06 -10.40
CA ASP A 537 -25.75 5.97 -10.07
C ASP A 537 -26.32 5.04 -8.99
N PRO A 538 -27.15 4.05 -9.39
CA PRO A 538 -27.73 3.09 -8.45
C PRO A 538 -26.71 2.26 -7.67
N ASN A 539 -25.47 2.11 -8.17
CA ASN A 539 -24.40 1.44 -7.41
C ASN A 539 -23.99 2.23 -6.16
N LYS A 540 -24.39 3.50 -6.06
CA LYS A 540 -24.14 4.34 -4.89
C LYS A 540 -25.24 4.30 -3.85
N ARG A 541 -26.31 3.52 -4.04
CA ARG A 541 -27.34 3.29 -3.03
C ARG A 541 -26.72 2.72 -1.75
N SER A 542 -27.07 3.27 -0.59
CA SER A 542 -26.60 2.77 0.71
C SER A 542 -27.68 1.95 1.41
N LYS A 543 -27.25 1.14 2.38
CA LYS A 543 -28.12 0.34 3.25
C LYS A 543 -28.91 1.23 4.22
N LYS A 544 -29.98 0.66 4.79
CA LYS A 544 -30.96 1.34 5.65
C LYS A 544 -30.99 0.77 7.06
N GLY A 545 -31.11 1.64 8.06
CA GLY A 545 -31.36 1.27 9.44
C GLY A 545 -30.21 0.59 10.16
N ARG A 546 -30.51 -0.07 11.28
CA ARG A 546 -29.53 -0.88 12.03
C ARG A 546 -29.17 -2.11 11.21
N LEU A 547 -27.87 -2.44 11.21
CA LEU A 547 -27.32 -3.52 10.38
C LEU A 547 -26.74 -4.64 11.25
N SER A 548 -26.80 -5.86 10.75
CA SER A 548 -26.15 -7.04 11.34
C SER A 548 -25.70 -7.99 10.24
N LEU A 549 -24.66 -8.77 10.48
CA LEU A 549 -24.08 -9.70 9.51
C LEU A 549 -24.33 -11.13 9.97
N HIS A 550 -24.88 -11.97 9.09
CA HIS A 550 -25.26 -13.35 9.43
C HIS A 550 -24.79 -14.36 8.40
N ARG A 551 -24.84 -15.64 8.76
CA ARG A 551 -24.70 -16.73 7.80
C ARG A 551 -26.05 -17.12 7.21
N THR A 552 -26.09 -17.38 5.92
CA THR A 552 -27.24 -18.01 5.26
C THR A 552 -27.24 -19.52 5.52
N GLN A 553 -28.36 -20.18 5.20
CA GLN A 553 -28.44 -21.65 5.25
C GLN A 553 -27.45 -22.35 4.30
N SER A 554 -27.04 -21.69 3.20
CA SER A 554 -25.99 -22.18 2.29
C SER A 554 -24.57 -22.02 2.84
N GLY A 555 -24.39 -21.31 3.96
CA GLY A 555 -23.09 -21.00 4.54
C GLY A 555 -22.47 -19.68 4.05
N ASP A 556 -23.13 -18.97 3.12
CA ASP A 556 -22.77 -17.64 2.64
C ASP A 556 -23.07 -16.54 3.68
N PHE A 557 -22.80 -15.28 3.33
CA PHE A 557 -23.00 -14.13 4.21
C PHE A 557 -24.14 -13.25 3.72
N VAL A 558 -24.92 -12.73 4.66
CA VAL A 558 -25.99 -11.76 4.38
C VAL A 558 -25.98 -10.65 5.42
N THR A 559 -26.11 -9.41 4.95
CA THR A 559 -26.35 -8.24 5.81
C THR A 559 -27.85 -8.00 5.92
N LEU A 560 -28.39 -8.11 7.13
CA LEU A 560 -29.77 -7.75 7.41
C LEU A 560 -29.85 -6.25 7.73
N GLU A 561 -30.79 -5.58 7.05
CA GLU A 561 -31.05 -4.14 7.18
C GLU A 561 -32.24 -3.87 8.09
N GLU A 562 -32.46 -2.61 8.46
CA GLU A 562 -33.66 -2.14 9.15
C GLU A 562 -33.91 -2.83 10.51
N GLY A 563 -32.85 -3.30 11.19
CA GLY A 563 -32.97 -4.00 12.48
C GLY A 563 -33.50 -5.42 12.39
N LYS A 564 -33.65 -6.00 11.19
CA LYS A 564 -34.18 -7.37 11.01
C LYS A 564 -33.33 -8.47 11.66
N GLY A 565 -32.09 -8.17 12.03
CA GLY A 565 -31.28 -9.08 12.84
C GLY A 565 -31.88 -9.37 14.22
N ASP A 566 -32.67 -8.45 14.77
CA ASP A 566 -33.34 -8.63 16.06
C ASP A 566 -34.48 -9.68 16.00
N LEU A 567 -34.84 -10.15 14.79
CA LEU A 567 -35.79 -11.26 14.59
C LEU A 567 -35.15 -12.64 14.80
N GLU A 568 -33.82 -12.71 14.89
CA GLU A 568 -33.03 -13.94 15.15
C GLU A 568 -33.23 -15.08 14.12
N GLU A 569 -33.84 -14.81 12.96
CA GLU A 569 -34.11 -15.81 11.91
C GLU A 569 -32.85 -16.40 11.24
N TYR A 570 -31.73 -15.67 11.30
CA TYR A 570 -30.46 -16.03 10.65
C TYR A 570 -29.34 -16.39 11.65
N GLY A 571 -29.71 -16.61 12.92
CA GLY A 571 -28.78 -16.93 14.00
C GLY A 571 -28.05 -15.71 14.54
N VAL A 572 -26.78 -15.91 14.93
CA VAL A 572 -25.99 -14.93 15.68
C VAL A 572 -25.36 -13.90 14.74
N ASP A 573 -25.44 -12.62 15.12
CA ASP A 573 -24.70 -11.53 14.48
C ASP A 573 -23.19 -11.75 14.59
N LEU A 574 -22.51 -11.73 13.45
CA LEU A 574 -21.08 -11.95 13.33
C LEU A 574 -20.26 -10.68 13.63
N LEU A 575 -20.92 -9.52 13.81
CA LEU A 575 -20.26 -8.31 14.27
C LEU A 575 -20.07 -8.35 15.79
N HIS A 576 -18.81 -8.28 16.23
CA HIS A 576 -18.46 -8.24 17.66
C HIS A 576 -18.06 -6.84 18.07
N THR A 577 -18.46 -6.39 19.26
CA THR A 577 -17.92 -5.15 19.85
C THR A 577 -16.41 -5.29 20.04
N VAL A 578 -15.66 -4.48 19.30
CA VAL A 578 -14.18 -4.44 19.34
C VAL A 578 -13.67 -3.20 20.08
N PHE A 579 -14.48 -2.14 20.14
CA PHE A 579 -14.15 -0.90 20.82
C PHE A 579 -15.38 -0.31 21.50
N GLN A 580 -15.22 0.18 22.73
CA GLN A 580 -16.27 0.85 23.46
C GLN A 580 -15.64 1.88 24.41
N ASN A 581 -16.11 3.13 24.34
CA ASN A 581 -15.79 4.19 25.31
C ASN A 581 -14.27 4.36 25.56
N GLY A 582 -13.49 4.44 24.47
CA GLY A 582 -12.03 4.60 24.51
C GLY A 582 -11.25 3.32 24.81
N LYS A 583 -11.90 2.16 24.96
CA LYS A 583 -11.25 0.89 25.29
C LYS A 583 -11.43 -0.12 24.17
N ILE A 584 -10.38 -0.89 23.90
CA ILE A 584 -10.44 -2.03 23.00
C ILE A 584 -10.96 -3.22 23.82
N VAL A 585 -12.07 -3.80 23.36
CA VAL A 585 -12.81 -4.86 24.07
C VAL A 585 -12.40 -6.24 23.56
N LYS A 586 -11.99 -6.34 22.29
CA LYS A 586 -11.56 -7.58 21.65
C LYS A 586 -10.39 -7.32 20.73
N THR A 587 -9.38 -8.19 20.79
CA THR A 587 -8.22 -8.17 19.90
C THR A 587 -8.04 -9.53 19.23
N TYR A 588 -7.39 -9.54 18.07
CA TYR A 588 -7.00 -10.72 17.33
C TYR A 588 -5.48 -10.78 17.22
N THR A 589 -4.91 -11.97 17.42
CA THR A 589 -3.51 -12.26 17.10
C THR A 589 -3.33 -12.36 15.60
N PHE A 590 -2.11 -12.14 15.10
CA PHE A 590 -1.86 -12.22 13.67
C PHE A 590 -1.99 -13.65 13.12
N ASP A 591 -1.79 -14.66 13.98
CA ASP A 591 -2.01 -16.07 13.61
C ASP A 591 -3.50 -16.35 13.38
N GLU A 592 -4.39 -15.85 14.26
CA GLU A 592 -5.84 -15.95 14.04
C GLU A 592 -6.28 -15.25 12.75
N VAL A 593 -5.71 -14.08 12.46
CA VAL A 593 -5.98 -13.35 11.21
C VAL A 593 -5.57 -14.18 9.97
N ARG A 594 -4.39 -14.82 10.02
CA ARG A 594 -3.91 -15.70 8.94
C ARG A 594 -4.80 -16.93 8.77
N ASP A 595 -5.21 -17.55 9.88
CA ASP A 595 -6.07 -18.74 9.88
C ASP A 595 -7.45 -18.42 9.29
N ASN A 596 -8.04 -17.27 9.66
CA ASN A 596 -9.30 -16.79 9.11
C ASN A 596 -9.22 -16.50 7.60
N ALA A 597 -8.08 -16.00 7.13
CA ALA A 597 -7.88 -15.59 5.74
C ALA A 597 -7.40 -16.73 4.81
N LYS A 598 -7.08 -17.91 5.36
CA LYS A 598 -6.54 -19.05 4.61
C LYS A 598 -7.44 -19.41 3.41
N LEU A 599 -6.83 -19.87 2.32
CA LEU A 599 -7.59 -20.46 1.21
C LEU A 599 -8.22 -21.76 1.70
N LYS A 600 -9.54 -21.88 1.54
CA LYS A 600 -10.29 -23.07 1.93
C LYS A 600 -10.22 -24.12 0.80
N GLU A 601 -10.43 -25.39 1.15
CA GLU A 601 -10.42 -26.50 0.18
C GLU A 601 -11.44 -26.31 -0.93
N ASN A 602 -12.67 -25.89 -0.59
CA ASN A 602 -13.70 -25.60 -1.57
C ASN A 602 -13.30 -24.47 -2.54
N GLU A 603 -12.57 -23.44 -2.07
CA GLU A 603 -12.05 -22.40 -2.97
C GLU A 603 -10.95 -22.94 -3.89
N LEU A 604 -10.18 -23.93 -3.47
CA LEU A 604 -9.16 -24.57 -4.31
C LEU A 604 -9.80 -25.49 -5.36
N GLU A 605 -10.85 -26.22 -4.99
CA GLU A 605 -11.64 -27.05 -5.91
C GLU A 605 -12.32 -26.18 -6.99
N GLU A 606 -12.96 -25.08 -6.59
CA GLU A 606 -13.56 -24.11 -7.51
C GLU A 606 -12.54 -23.49 -8.50
N LEU A 607 -11.25 -23.42 -8.14
CA LEU A 607 -10.22 -22.88 -9.02
C LEU A 607 -9.72 -23.89 -10.07
N LEU A 608 -9.84 -25.19 -9.79
CA LEU A 608 -9.40 -26.28 -10.67
C LEU A 608 -10.46 -26.69 -11.70
N HIS A 609 -11.72 -26.37 -11.44
CA HIS A 609 -12.86 -26.56 -12.34
C HIS A 609 -13.16 -25.28 -13.13
#